data_AF-A0A1E3GZ28-F1
#
_entry.id   AF-A0A1E3GZ28-F1
#
_cell.length_a   1.000
_cell.length_b   1.000
_cell.length_c   1.000
_cell.angle_alpha   90.00
_cell.angle_beta   90.00
_cell.angle_gamma   90.00
#
_symmetry.space_group_name_H-M   'P 1'
#
loop_
_entity.id
_entity.type
_entity.pdbx_description
1 polymer ?
#
loop_
_entity_poly.entity_id
_entity_poly.type
_entity_poly.pdbx_seq_one_letter_code
_entity_poly.pdbx_strand_id
1 'polypeptide(L)'
;MTGTAAAFDAATTLLTTAGGFQEGDTLSFTDGNGYELGSLEITDETTVSDLISALNDQKGVEASFDDSTGTILIESDVDLAINSDNSDFNVSGFTAFSADADAVSLDAIDSGFAADEEIESILNNLNSALTTLRSQASTFGTNLSTVEIRQDFTRNLINTLQEGAGKLTLADTNEEGANLLALQTRQQLSTTSLSFASQADQAVLRLF
;
A
#
# COMPACT_ATOMS: atom_id res chain seq x y z
N MET A 1 50.35 7.64 -16.79
CA MET A 1 51.22 8.73 -16.32
C MET A 1 50.33 9.66 -15.51
N THR A 2 50.66 9.81 -14.23
CA THR A 2 49.89 10.50 -13.19
C THR A 2 49.91 12.02 -13.43
N GLY A 3 48.75 12.60 -13.72
CA GLY A 3 48.54 14.04 -13.68
C GLY A 3 47.59 14.34 -12.53
N THR A 4 48.14 14.74 -11.39
CA THR A 4 47.40 15.31 -10.26
C THR A 4 46.69 16.59 -10.72
N ALA A 5 45.44 16.83 -10.32
CA ALA A 5 44.91 18.20 -10.30
C ALA A 5 45.92 19.08 -9.61
N ALA A 6 46.18 20.27 -10.16
CA ALA A 6 46.85 21.28 -9.37
C ALA A 6 45.94 21.59 -8.17
N ALA A 7 46.48 21.43 -6.96
CA ALA A 7 45.82 21.97 -5.77
C ALA A 7 45.66 23.49 -5.96
N PHE A 8 44.46 24.00 -5.71
CA PHE A 8 44.21 25.44 -5.69
C PHE A 8 44.72 26.02 -4.37
N ASP A 9 45.25 27.25 -4.40
CA ASP A 9 45.80 27.90 -3.21
C ASP A 9 44.72 28.37 -2.24
N ALA A 10 43.53 28.71 -2.75
CA ALA A 10 42.36 29.17 -1.97
C ALA A 10 41.07 29.12 -2.79
N ALA A 11 39.91 29.15 -2.13
CA ALA A 11 38.60 29.28 -2.78
C ALA A 11 38.43 30.58 -3.60
N THR A 12 39.24 31.61 -3.34
CA THR A 12 39.26 32.86 -4.12
C THR A 12 40.21 32.82 -5.31
N THR A 13 40.87 31.69 -5.57
CA THR A 13 41.77 31.54 -6.72
C THR A 13 40.96 31.63 -8.00
N LEU A 14 41.44 32.40 -8.98
CA LEU A 14 40.85 32.47 -10.31
C LEU A 14 41.07 31.15 -11.05
N LEU A 15 40.02 30.62 -11.67
CA LEU A 15 40.09 29.35 -12.39
C LEU A 15 41.04 29.43 -13.59
N THR A 16 41.08 30.57 -14.27
CA THR A 16 42.01 30.85 -15.39
C THR A 16 43.48 30.85 -14.98
N THR A 17 43.78 30.97 -13.68
CA THR A 17 45.15 30.88 -13.14
C THR A 17 45.56 29.43 -12.86
N ALA A 18 44.59 28.53 -12.71
CA ALA A 18 44.82 27.10 -12.63
C ALA A 18 44.89 26.51 -14.04
N GLY A 19 45.88 25.65 -14.30
CA GLY A 19 46.00 25.01 -15.61
C GLY A 19 44.76 24.17 -15.94
N GLY A 20 44.18 24.38 -17.13
CA GLY A 20 43.03 23.61 -17.62
C GLY A 20 41.73 24.41 -17.80
N PHE A 21 41.72 25.71 -17.48
CA PHE A 21 40.60 26.62 -17.75
C PHE A 21 41.08 27.86 -18.51
N GLN A 22 40.25 28.36 -19.42
CA GLN A 22 40.46 29.58 -20.19
C GLN A 22 39.20 30.46 -20.17
N GLU A 23 39.38 31.76 -20.36
CA GLU A 23 38.26 32.70 -20.47
C GLU A 23 37.42 32.36 -21.72
N GLY A 24 36.11 32.25 -21.54
CA GLY A 24 35.15 31.85 -22.56
C GLY A 24 34.83 30.35 -22.58
N ASP A 25 35.49 29.53 -21.74
CA ASP A 25 35.14 28.12 -21.59
C ASP A 25 33.78 27.96 -20.92
N THR A 26 33.00 26.97 -21.36
CA THR A 26 31.77 26.56 -20.68
C THR A 26 31.97 25.20 -20.03
N LEU A 27 31.83 25.15 -18.72
CA LEU A 27 31.69 23.90 -17.97
C LEU A 27 30.22 23.48 -17.97
N SER A 28 29.92 22.24 -18.35
CA SER A 28 28.58 21.66 -18.24
C SER A 28 28.55 20.55 -17.21
N PHE A 29 27.46 20.51 -16.45
CA PHE A 29 27.17 19.52 -15.43
C PHE A 29 26.10 18.58 -15.97
N THR A 30 26.42 17.30 -16.11
CA THR A 30 25.50 16.29 -16.65
C THR A 30 25.29 15.14 -15.68
N ASP A 31 24.09 14.57 -15.69
CA ASP A 31 23.79 13.36 -14.91
C ASP A 31 24.29 12.08 -15.63
N GLY A 32 24.19 10.93 -14.95
CA GLY A 32 24.53 9.61 -15.53
C GLY A 32 23.71 9.23 -16.77
N ASN A 33 22.61 9.92 -17.06
CA ASN A 33 21.77 9.73 -18.25
C ASN A 33 22.12 10.72 -19.39
N GLY A 34 23.09 11.61 -19.17
CA GLY A 34 23.52 12.63 -20.13
C GLY A 34 22.60 13.85 -20.21
N TYR A 35 21.73 14.07 -19.23
CA TYR A 35 20.93 15.29 -19.11
C TYR A 35 21.76 16.43 -18.50
N GLU A 36 21.74 17.61 -19.12
CA GLU A 36 22.43 18.79 -18.60
C GLU A 36 21.67 19.39 -17.41
N LEU A 37 22.26 19.28 -16.22
CA LEU A 37 21.76 19.87 -14.97
C LEU A 37 21.94 21.39 -14.97
N GLY A 38 23.09 21.85 -15.46
CA GLY A 38 23.44 23.25 -15.59
C GLY A 38 24.81 23.46 -16.21
N SER A 39 25.21 24.72 -16.33
CA SER A 39 26.52 25.10 -16.87
C SER A 39 27.07 26.36 -16.22
N LEU A 40 28.38 26.52 -16.30
CA LEU A 40 29.14 27.67 -15.81
C LEU A 40 30.08 28.16 -16.92
N GLU A 41 29.95 29.42 -17.31
CA GLU A 41 30.90 30.09 -18.20
C GLU A 41 32.06 30.68 -17.39
N ILE A 42 33.29 30.42 -17.84
CA ILE A 42 34.53 30.89 -17.21
C ILE A 42 34.86 32.28 -17.75
N THR A 43 34.90 33.28 -16.88
CA THR A 43 35.39 34.63 -17.16
C THR A 43 36.75 34.85 -16.51
N ASP A 44 37.35 36.02 -16.74
CA ASP A 44 38.58 36.46 -16.06
C ASP A 44 38.40 36.69 -14.55
N GLU A 45 37.14 36.77 -14.09
CA GLU A 45 36.76 36.93 -12.68
C GLU A 45 36.30 35.64 -12.01
N THR A 46 36.05 34.55 -12.76
CA THR A 46 35.50 33.32 -12.18
C THR A 46 36.51 32.65 -11.25
N THR A 47 36.09 32.47 -10.00
CA THR A 47 36.87 31.85 -8.93
C THR A 47 36.45 30.40 -8.67
N VAL A 48 37.27 29.69 -7.90
CA VAL A 48 36.94 28.37 -7.33
C VAL A 48 35.62 28.43 -6.53
N SER A 49 35.35 29.51 -5.81
CA SER A 49 34.09 29.72 -5.08
C SER A 49 32.88 29.82 -5.99
N ASP A 50 33.04 30.38 -7.20
CA ASP A 50 31.95 30.48 -8.17
C ASP A 50 31.64 29.10 -8.76
N LEU A 51 32.66 28.28 -9.02
CA LEU A 51 32.48 26.88 -9.41
C LEU A 51 31.76 26.06 -8.34
N ILE A 52 32.15 26.22 -7.07
CA ILE A 52 31.46 25.55 -5.95
C ILE A 52 30.00 26.00 -5.86
N SER A 53 29.73 27.29 -6.02
CA SER A 53 28.38 27.82 -5.99
C SER A 53 27.53 27.29 -7.15
N ALA A 54 28.11 27.20 -8.35
CA ALA A 54 27.44 26.64 -9.52
C ALA A 54 27.11 25.14 -9.34
N LEU A 55 27.99 24.38 -8.68
CA LEU A 55 27.74 22.98 -8.32
C LEU A 55 26.64 22.85 -7.25
N ASN A 56 26.67 23.68 -6.20
CA ASN A 56 25.66 23.68 -5.13
C ASN A 56 24.26 24.16 -5.56
N ASP A 57 24.17 24.91 -6.66
CA ASP A 57 22.86 25.28 -7.24
C ASP A 57 22.18 24.08 -7.93
N GLN A 58 22.93 23.02 -8.23
CA GLN A 58 22.38 21.79 -8.79
C GLN A 58 21.69 20.96 -7.71
N LYS A 59 20.50 20.44 -8.01
CA LYS A 59 19.73 19.66 -7.03
C LYS A 59 20.43 18.34 -6.72
N GLY A 60 20.68 18.10 -5.43
CA GLY A 60 21.29 16.85 -4.96
C GLY A 60 22.81 16.84 -5.09
N VAL A 61 23.45 17.99 -5.32
CA VAL A 61 24.90 18.15 -5.35
C VAL A 61 25.33 19.08 -4.21
N GLU A 62 26.33 18.67 -3.45
CA GLU A 62 27.01 19.47 -2.44
C GLU A 62 28.51 19.51 -2.75
N ALA A 63 29.06 20.71 -2.89
CA ALA A 63 30.47 20.96 -3.18
C ALA A 63 31.08 21.86 -2.11
N SER A 64 32.30 21.56 -1.70
CA SER A 64 33.06 22.34 -0.73
C SER A 64 34.54 22.40 -1.07
N PHE A 65 35.25 23.42 -0.55
CA PHE A 65 36.70 23.54 -0.72
C PHE A 65 37.40 23.03 0.54
N ASP A 66 38.39 22.14 0.36
CA ASP A 66 39.26 21.71 1.44
C ASP A 66 40.54 22.57 1.46
N ASP A 67 40.61 23.50 2.41
CA ASP A 67 41.76 24.40 2.61
C ASP A 67 43.07 23.64 2.96
N SER A 68 42.99 22.39 3.40
CA SER A 68 44.17 21.59 3.79
C SER A 68 44.83 20.89 2.60
N THR A 69 44.06 20.52 1.60
CA THR A 69 44.52 19.81 0.39
C THR A 69 44.50 20.69 -0.85
N GLY A 70 43.77 21.82 -0.83
CA GLY A 70 43.55 22.69 -1.98
C GLY A 70 42.63 22.06 -3.03
N THR A 71 41.79 21.10 -2.64
CA THR A 71 40.90 20.37 -3.57
C THR A 71 39.44 20.76 -3.36
N ILE A 72 38.62 20.56 -4.40
CA ILE A 72 37.16 20.65 -4.29
C ILE A 72 36.62 19.25 -4.00
N LEU A 73 35.86 19.12 -2.90
CA LEU A 73 35.16 17.90 -2.52
C LEU A 73 33.71 18.01 -3.01
N ILE A 74 33.20 16.97 -3.67
CA ILE A 74 31.86 16.95 -4.25
C ILE A 74 31.16 15.68 -3.84
N GLU A 75 29.97 15.84 -3.25
CA GLU A 75 29.03 14.78 -2.94
C GLU A 75 27.80 14.97 -3.82
N SER A 76 27.31 13.90 -4.43
CA SER A 76 26.15 13.95 -5.32
C SER A 76 25.27 12.73 -5.09
N ASP A 77 23.95 12.96 -5.05
CA ASP A 77 22.93 11.90 -4.94
C ASP A 77 22.84 11.05 -6.22
N VAL A 78 23.34 11.57 -7.34
CA VAL A 78 23.36 10.92 -8.66
C VAL A 78 24.76 10.96 -9.27
N ASP A 79 25.01 10.13 -10.29
CA ASP A 79 26.22 10.24 -11.10
C ASP A 79 26.33 11.65 -11.68
N LEU A 80 27.42 12.35 -11.37
CA LEU A 80 27.69 13.71 -11.83
C LEU A 80 28.94 13.73 -12.70
N ALA A 81 28.79 14.15 -13.95
CA ALA A 81 29.88 14.40 -14.87
C ALA A 81 30.04 15.90 -15.11
N ILE A 82 31.29 16.37 -15.07
CA ILE A 82 31.65 17.75 -15.40
C ILE A 82 32.42 17.73 -16.70
N ASN A 83 31.89 18.37 -17.72
CA ASN A 83 32.49 18.47 -19.03
C ASN A 83 32.87 19.93 -19.31
N SER A 84 33.79 20.13 -20.24
CA SER A 84 34.10 21.44 -20.77
C SER A 84 34.13 21.35 -22.29
N ASP A 85 33.80 22.45 -22.96
CA ASP A 85 34.05 22.64 -24.38
C ASP A 85 35.53 22.92 -24.71
N ASN A 86 36.38 23.15 -23.71
CA ASN A 86 37.82 23.28 -23.87
C ASN A 86 38.50 21.90 -24.05
N SER A 87 39.22 21.73 -25.16
CA SER A 87 39.97 20.49 -25.45
C SER A 87 41.12 20.22 -24.48
N ASP A 88 41.61 21.26 -23.80
CA ASP A 88 42.67 21.20 -22.79
C ASP A 88 42.11 21.03 -21.37
N PHE A 89 40.78 20.97 -21.21
CA PHE A 89 40.14 20.70 -19.92
C PHE A 89 40.49 19.29 -19.44
N ASN A 90 41.42 19.22 -18.50
CA ASN A 90 41.83 17.97 -17.89
C ASN A 90 40.92 17.64 -16.70
N VAL A 91 39.72 17.11 -16.99
CA VAL A 91 38.78 16.64 -15.96
C VAL A 91 39.39 15.60 -15.01
N SER A 92 40.45 14.90 -15.44
CA SER A 92 41.15 13.90 -14.63
C SER A 92 41.84 14.47 -13.39
N GLY A 93 42.00 15.81 -13.32
CA GLY A 93 42.38 16.49 -12.08
C GLY A 93 41.21 16.66 -11.12
N PHE A 94 40.00 16.91 -11.62
CA PHE A 94 38.82 17.15 -10.80
C PHE A 94 38.18 15.84 -10.30
N THR A 95 38.47 14.72 -10.96
CA THR A 95 37.99 13.40 -10.57
C THR A 95 38.90 12.76 -9.53
N ALA A 96 38.70 13.10 -8.25
CA ALA A 96 38.76 12.07 -7.21
C ALA A 96 37.45 11.26 -7.21
N PHE A 97 37.05 10.77 -8.38
CA PHE A 97 36.04 9.73 -8.53
C PHE A 97 36.76 8.46 -8.97
N SER A 98 37.64 7.98 -8.09
CA SER A 98 38.04 6.58 -8.13
C SER A 98 37.83 6.00 -6.75
N ALA A 99 36.88 5.07 -6.70
CA ALA A 99 36.83 4.04 -5.68
C ALA A 99 38.25 3.48 -5.41
N ASP A 100 38.58 3.37 -4.12
CA ASP A 100 39.74 2.69 -3.51
C ASP A 100 41.01 3.55 -3.28
N ALA A 101 41.56 3.70 -2.05
CA ALA A 101 41.69 2.68 -1.01
C ALA A 101 41.56 3.16 0.46
N ASP A 102 41.02 4.36 0.72
CA ASP A 102 40.74 4.83 2.09
C ASP A 102 39.44 5.65 2.21
N ALA A 103 38.65 5.69 1.13
CA ALA A 103 37.30 6.24 1.16
C ALA A 103 36.40 5.22 1.85
N VAL A 104 35.65 5.65 2.86
CA VAL A 104 34.51 4.89 3.36
C VAL A 104 33.59 4.65 2.16
N SER A 105 33.61 3.43 1.62
CA SER A 105 32.60 2.95 0.70
C SER A 105 31.29 2.96 1.48
N LEU A 106 30.52 4.03 1.28
CA LEU A 106 29.11 4.01 1.56
C LEU A 106 28.50 3.25 0.38
N ASP A 107 28.46 1.92 0.49
CA ASP A 107 27.54 1.11 -0.28
C ASP A 107 26.13 1.61 0.06
N ALA A 108 25.65 2.58 -0.71
CA ALA A 108 24.23 2.92 -0.70
C ALA A 108 23.52 1.63 -1.12
N ILE A 109 22.65 1.13 -0.24
CA ILE A 109 21.79 0.01 -0.58
C ILE A 109 20.97 0.47 -1.77
N ASP A 110 21.17 -0.19 -2.91
CA ASP A 110 20.43 0.08 -4.14
C ASP A 110 18.93 0.17 -3.83
N SER A 111 18.37 1.34 -4.17
CA SER A 111 16.96 1.63 -3.96
C SER A 111 16.05 0.89 -4.93
N GLY A 112 16.60 0.36 -6.02
CA GLY A 112 15.88 -0.23 -7.15
C GLY A 112 15.19 0.81 -8.04
N PHE A 113 15.54 2.09 -7.91
CA PHE A 113 14.99 3.20 -8.69
C PHE A 113 16.07 3.98 -9.45
N ALA A 114 17.30 3.45 -9.52
CA ALA A 114 18.41 4.13 -10.17
C ALA A 114 18.41 3.91 -11.69
N ALA A 115 17.97 2.73 -12.15
CA ALA A 115 17.88 2.39 -13.56
C ALA A 115 16.44 2.19 -14.04
N ASP A 116 16.18 2.54 -15.31
CA ASP A 116 14.88 2.36 -15.97
C ASP A 116 14.43 0.89 -15.96
N GLU A 117 15.35 -0.07 -16.13
CA GLU A 117 15.04 -1.50 -16.06
C GLU A 117 14.54 -1.94 -14.67
N GLU A 118 15.06 -1.34 -13.60
CA GLU A 118 14.68 -1.65 -12.23
C GLU A 118 13.29 -1.08 -11.91
N ILE A 119 13.03 0.14 -12.37
CA ILE A 119 11.71 0.79 -12.28
C ILE A 119 10.66 -0.06 -13.00
N GLU A 120 10.95 -0.53 -14.21
CA GLU A 120 10.04 -1.39 -14.98
C GLU A 120 9.80 -2.74 -14.27
N SER A 121 10.83 -3.32 -13.64
CA SER A 121 10.69 -4.53 -12.82
C SER A 121 9.76 -4.30 -11.61
N ILE A 122 9.94 -3.19 -10.88
CA ILE A 122 9.06 -2.82 -9.76
C ILE A 122 7.63 -2.60 -10.24
N LEU A 123 7.43 -1.93 -11.38
CA LEU A 123 6.12 -1.71 -11.99
C LEU A 123 5.41 -3.03 -12.30
N ASN A 124 6.13 -4.00 -12.87
CA ASN A 124 5.60 -5.34 -13.16
C ASN A 124 5.23 -6.12 -11.89
N ASN A 125 6.02 -6.00 -10.83
CA ASN A 125 5.70 -6.57 -9.52
C ASN A 125 4.45 -5.93 -8.91
N LEU A 126 4.32 -4.61 -8.97
CA LEU A 126 3.13 -3.89 -8.51
C LEU A 126 1.88 -4.29 -9.30
N ASN A 127 1.97 -4.40 -10.63
CA ASN A 127 0.87 -4.86 -11.48
C ASN A 127 0.44 -6.30 -11.15
N SER A 128 1.40 -7.18 -10.87
CA SER A 128 1.14 -8.56 -10.44
C SER A 128 0.43 -8.58 -9.09
N ALA A 129 0.93 -7.84 -8.10
CA ALA A 129 0.32 -7.70 -6.78
C ALA A 129 -1.12 -7.13 -6.87
N LEU A 130 -1.33 -6.13 -7.72
CA LEU A 130 -2.65 -5.55 -7.99
C LEU A 130 -3.62 -6.58 -8.60
N THR A 131 -3.13 -7.41 -9.52
CA THR A 131 -3.92 -8.49 -10.13
C THR A 131 -4.31 -9.54 -9.10
N THR A 132 -3.38 -9.93 -8.23
CA THR A 132 -3.65 -10.83 -7.10
C THR A 132 -4.69 -10.24 -6.15
N LEU A 133 -4.57 -8.97 -5.76
CA LEU A 133 -5.53 -8.28 -4.90
C LEU A 133 -6.93 -8.26 -5.52
N ARG A 134 -7.04 -7.96 -6.82
CA ARG A 134 -8.31 -7.97 -7.56
C ARG A 134 -8.94 -9.36 -7.61
N SER A 135 -8.14 -10.41 -7.82
CA SER A 135 -8.60 -11.80 -7.82
C SER A 135 -9.15 -12.23 -6.45
N GLN A 136 -8.44 -11.86 -5.37
CA GLN A 136 -8.88 -12.12 -4.01
C GLN A 136 -10.17 -11.37 -3.67
N ALA A 137 -10.25 -10.07 -4.03
CA ALA A 137 -11.46 -9.27 -3.83
C ALA A 137 -12.67 -9.86 -4.58
N SER A 138 -12.48 -10.31 -5.82
CA SER A 138 -13.52 -11.00 -6.59
C SER A 138 -13.97 -12.29 -5.91
N THR A 139 -13.02 -13.09 -5.40
CA THR A 139 -13.31 -14.33 -4.66
C THR A 139 -14.11 -14.03 -3.39
N PHE A 140 -13.75 -12.99 -2.64
CA PHE A 140 -14.53 -12.57 -1.47
C PHE A 140 -15.93 -12.10 -1.84
N GLY A 141 -16.10 -11.36 -2.95
CA GLY A 141 -17.42 -10.96 -3.44
C GLY A 141 -18.31 -12.16 -3.77
N THR A 142 -17.79 -13.16 -4.50
CA THR A 142 -18.52 -14.39 -4.81
C THR A 142 -18.85 -15.21 -3.55
N ASN A 143 -17.92 -15.30 -2.60
CA ASN A 143 -18.14 -15.99 -1.34
C ASN A 143 -19.21 -15.29 -0.49
N LEU A 144 -19.19 -13.96 -0.42
CA LEU A 144 -20.20 -13.18 0.29
C LEU A 144 -21.59 -13.41 -0.30
N SER A 145 -21.74 -13.31 -1.62
CA SER A 145 -23.01 -13.58 -2.30
C SER A 145 -23.51 -15.01 -2.02
N THR A 146 -22.60 -15.99 -2.01
CA THR A 146 -22.95 -17.38 -1.65
C THR A 146 -23.45 -17.49 -0.20
N VAL A 147 -22.81 -16.79 0.74
CA VAL A 147 -23.20 -16.75 2.15
C VAL A 147 -24.57 -16.10 2.33
N GLU A 148 -24.83 -14.97 1.66
CA GLU A 148 -26.11 -14.27 1.68
C GLU A 148 -27.24 -15.16 1.16
N ILE A 149 -27.06 -15.79 -0.01
CA ILE A 149 -28.02 -16.73 -0.60
C ILE A 149 -28.32 -17.89 0.36
N ARG A 150 -27.28 -18.45 1.00
CA ARG A 150 -27.45 -19.54 1.98
C ARG A 150 -28.18 -19.07 3.22
N GLN A 151 -27.87 -17.88 3.73
CA GLN A 151 -28.54 -17.30 4.89
C GLN A 151 -30.04 -17.14 4.62
N ASP A 152 -30.40 -16.58 3.47
CA ASP A 152 -31.80 -16.38 3.07
C ASP A 152 -32.53 -17.70 2.88
N PHE A 153 -31.91 -18.66 2.19
CA PHE A 153 -32.46 -20.01 2.06
C PHE A 153 -32.70 -20.66 3.43
N THR A 154 -31.72 -20.61 4.33
CA THR A 154 -31.85 -21.17 5.67
C THR A 154 -32.94 -20.48 6.48
N ARG A 155 -33.07 -19.16 6.39
CA ARG A 155 -34.15 -18.41 7.05
C ARG A 155 -35.53 -18.86 6.53
N ASN A 156 -35.67 -18.99 5.22
CA ASN A 156 -36.92 -19.47 4.60
C ASN A 156 -37.23 -20.92 4.98
N LEU A 157 -36.21 -21.78 5.03
CA LEU A 157 -36.35 -23.17 5.47
C LEU A 157 -36.80 -23.24 6.93
N ILE A 158 -36.19 -22.46 7.83
CA ILE A 158 -36.58 -22.39 9.24
C ILE A 158 -38.04 -21.94 9.37
N ASN A 159 -38.46 -20.88 8.66
CA ASN A 159 -39.84 -20.41 8.70
C ASN A 159 -40.82 -21.51 8.25
N THR A 160 -40.49 -22.21 7.17
CA THR A 160 -41.31 -23.34 6.66
C THR A 160 -41.40 -24.47 7.68
N LEU A 161 -40.26 -24.84 8.29
CA LEU A 161 -40.21 -25.89 9.30
C LEU A 161 -40.96 -25.50 10.58
N GLN A 162 -40.92 -24.22 10.97
CA GLN A 162 -41.66 -23.71 12.13
C GLN A 162 -43.17 -23.75 11.88
N GLU A 163 -43.63 -23.35 10.70
CA GLU A 163 -45.04 -23.49 10.32
C GLU A 163 -45.48 -24.96 10.26
N GLY A 164 -44.66 -25.83 9.65
CA GLY A 164 -44.91 -27.27 9.58
C GLY A 164 -44.99 -27.92 10.96
N ALA A 165 -44.05 -27.61 11.85
CA ALA A 165 -44.06 -28.08 13.23
C ALA A 165 -45.30 -27.57 13.98
N GLY A 166 -45.69 -26.31 13.76
CA GLY A 166 -46.93 -25.75 14.29
C GLY A 166 -48.16 -26.54 13.85
N LYS A 167 -48.29 -26.85 12.55
CA LYS A 167 -49.40 -27.66 12.03
C LYS A 167 -49.45 -29.09 12.61
N LEU A 168 -48.32 -29.66 13.00
CA LEU A 168 -48.25 -31.01 13.60
C LEU A 168 -48.48 -31.03 15.11
N THR A 169 -48.32 -29.88 15.79
CA THR A 169 -48.33 -29.83 17.26
C THR A 169 -49.46 -28.98 17.83
N LEU A 170 -49.92 -27.96 17.11
CA LEU A 170 -51.07 -27.19 17.52
C LEU A 170 -52.34 -28.03 17.35
N ALA A 171 -53.13 -28.11 18.41
CA ALA A 171 -54.45 -28.68 18.34
C ALA A 171 -55.39 -27.77 17.56
N ASP A 172 -56.27 -28.36 16.74
CA ASP A 172 -57.31 -27.60 16.04
C ASP A 172 -58.38 -27.16 17.04
N THR A 173 -58.46 -25.85 17.28
CA THR A 173 -59.41 -25.26 18.23
C THR A 173 -60.88 -25.54 17.87
N ASN A 174 -61.19 -25.78 16.60
CA ASN A 174 -62.54 -26.15 16.19
C ASN A 174 -62.86 -27.60 16.56
N GLU A 175 -61.91 -28.51 16.34
CA GLU A 175 -62.08 -29.92 16.70
C GLU A 175 -62.10 -30.10 18.22
N GLU A 176 -61.17 -29.47 18.94
CA GLU A 176 -61.17 -29.45 20.41
C GLU A 176 -62.45 -28.79 20.96
N GLY A 177 -62.91 -27.70 20.35
CA GLY A 177 -64.14 -27.02 20.74
C GLY A 177 -65.39 -27.88 20.55
N ALA A 178 -65.50 -28.58 19.41
CA ALA A 178 -66.59 -29.52 19.15
C ALA A 178 -66.53 -30.73 20.11
N ASN A 179 -65.34 -31.26 20.36
CA ASN A 179 -65.15 -32.37 21.30
C ASN A 179 -65.48 -31.96 22.74
N LEU A 180 -65.10 -30.74 23.16
CA LEU A 180 -65.45 -30.20 24.47
C LEU A 180 -66.96 -30.01 24.63
N LEU A 181 -67.65 -29.49 23.61
CA LEU A 181 -69.11 -29.37 23.61
C LEU A 181 -69.80 -30.75 23.66
N ALA A 182 -69.30 -31.70 22.88
CA ALA A 182 -69.78 -33.08 22.90
C ALA A 182 -69.56 -33.73 24.27
N LEU A 183 -68.41 -33.50 24.89
CA LEU A 183 -68.08 -33.98 26.23
C LEU A 183 -68.99 -33.36 27.30
N GLN A 184 -69.22 -32.04 27.25
CA GLN A 184 -70.16 -31.36 28.15
C GLN A 184 -71.58 -31.91 28.02
N THR A 185 -72.03 -32.14 26.78
CA THR A 185 -73.34 -32.77 26.51
C THR A 185 -73.40 -34.18 27.09
N ARG A 186 -72.35 -34.99 26.90
CA ARG A 186 -72.26 -36.34 27.49
C ARG A 186 -72.26 -36.30 29.02
N GLN A 187 -71.59 -35.34 29.65
CA GLN A 187 -71.58 -35.19 31.11
C GLN A 187 -72.96 -34.75 31.64
N GLN A 188 -73.64 -33.83 30.96
CA GLN A 188 -75.02 -33.45 31.29
C GLN A 188 -75.97 -34.64 31.16
N LEU A 189 -75.90 -35.40 30.07
CA LEU A 189 -76.68 -36.63 29.88
C LEU A 189 -76.35 -37.68 30.94
N SER A 190 -75.07 -37.86 31.29
CA SER A 190 -74.68 -38.82 32.33
C SER A 190 -75.21 -38.41 33.71
N THR A 191 -75.21 -37.12 34.02
CA THR A 191 -75.73 -36.58 35.29
C THR A 191 -77.25 -36.71 35.35
N THR A 192 -77.96 -36.39 34.27
CA THR A 192 -79.42 -36.57 34.22
C THR A 192 -79.80 -38.05 34.26
N SER A 193 -79.13 -38.92 33.52
CA SER A 193 -79.31 -40.38 33.61
C SER A 193 -79.05 -40.93 35.02
N LEU A 194 -78.00 -40.47 35.71
CA LEU A 194 -77.74 -40.85 37.10
C LEU A 194 -78.83 -40.34 38.05
N SER A 195 -79.31 -39.11 37.84
CA SER A 195 -80.42 -38.56 38.62
C SER A 195 -81.71 -39.36 38.41
N PHE A 196 -81.99 -39.81 37.18
CA PHE A 196 -83.12 -40.69 36.89
C PHE A 196 -82.95 -42.07 37.52
N ALA A 197 -81.75 -42.65 37.49
CA ALA A 197 -81.48 -43.91 38.16
C ALA A 197 -81.71 -43.79 39.68
N SER A 198 -81.19 -42.75 40.33
CA SER A 198 -81.40 -42.53 41.77
C SER A 198 -82.86 -42.27 42.14
N GLN A 199 -83.62 -41.57 41.29
CA GLN A 199 -85.06 -41.37 41.48
C GLN A 199 -85.85 -42.67 41.29
N ALA A 200 -85.46 -43.50 40.31
CA ALA A 200 -86.05 -44.82 40.10
C ALA A 200 -85.82 -45.74 41.31
N ASP A 201 -84.60 -45.76 41.86
CA ASP A 201 -84.27 -46.53 43.07
C ASP A 201 -85.08 -46.06 44.30
N GLN A 202 -85.25 -44.74 44.48
CA GLN A 202 -86.09 -44.19 45.55
C GLN A 202 -87.59 -44.43 45.35
N ALA A 203 -88.07 -44.47 44.11
CA ALA A 203 -89.47 -44.80 43.80
C ALA A 203 -89.81 -46.24 44.17
N VAL A 204 -88.88 -47.18 43.99
CA VAL A 204 -89.03 -48.57 44.45
C VAL A 204 -89.18 -48.65 45.97
N LEU A 205 -88.43 -47.84 46.73
CA LEU A 205 -88.52 -47.79 48.20
C LEU A 205 -89.82 -47.19 48.73
N ARG A 206 -90.56 -46.40 47.94
CA ARG A 206 -91.89 -45.86 48.32
C ARG A 206 -93.03 -46.86 48.10
N LEU A 207 -92.78 -47.94 47.37
CA LEU A 207 -93.78 -48.97 47.04
C LEU A 207 -93.86 -50.09 48.09
N PHE A 208 -92.94 -50.09 49.06
CA PHE A 208 -92.91 -51.00 50.21
C PHE A 208 -93.19 -50.24 51.50
#